data_AF-A0A8J4V383-F1
#
_entry.id   AF-A0A8J4V383-F1
#
_cell.length_a   1.000
_cell.length_b   1.000
_cell.length_c   1.000
_cell.angle_alpha   90.00
_cell.angle_beta   90.00
_cell.angle_gamma   90.00
#
_symmetry.space_group_name_H-M   'P 1'
#
loop_
_entity.id
_entity.type
_entity.pdbx_description
1 polymer ?
#
loop_
_entity_poly.entity_id
_entity_poly.type
_entity_poly.pdbx_seq_one_letter_code
_entity_poly.pdbx_strand_id
1 'polypeptide(L)'
;MAVMPSAVSLLELMHEEEVPAEEEEEAEEEEAAGARQCSACAWREQSRALRLETIKSQILSKLRLKHAPNISRAVAEQLLPRAPPLQRLLDQHDFQGDAAGIGAARELDEFTEADEYHATTESVIAMASEPEPIVQVDGKPNCCFFKFSPKLMFTKVLKAQLWVYLRPLQQTSTVYLQILRLKPVTDQGSRHIRIRSLKIELNSRSGYWQSIDFKHVLQNWFKQPHTNWGIDINAFDESGNDLAVTSLRPGEEGL
;
A
#
# COMPACT_ATOMS: atom_id res chain seq x y z
N MET A 1 -24.39 -80.44 24.06
CA MET A 1 -22.94 -80.75 23.96
C MET A 1 -22.58 -80.59 22.49
N ALA A 2 -21.97 -79.45 22.10
CA ALA A 2 -20.50 -79.28 21.99
C ALA A 2 -19.98 -80.12 20.79
N VAL A 3 -19.39 -79.65 19.70
CA VAL A 3 -18.73 -78.40 19.26
C VAL A 3 -18.68 -78.45 17.71
N MET A 4 -18.74 -77.30 17.03
CA MET A 4 -18.30 -77.04 15.64
C MET A 4 -17.00 -76.18 15.71
N PRO A 5 -16.20 -75.88 14.65
CA PRO A 5 -16.39 -76.11 13.20
C PRO A 5 -15.11 -76.42 12.37
N SER A 6 -15.31 -76.61 11.06
CA SER A 6 -14.65 -75.90 9.94
C SER A 6 -13.58 -76.56 9.03
N ALA A 7 -13.91 -76.45 7.73
CA ALA A 7 -13.12 -76.18 6.52
C ALA A 7 -12.26 -77.29 5.87
N VAL A 8 -12.73 -77.78 4.71
CA VAL A 8 -11.92 -78.10 3.51
C VAL A 8 -12.79 -77.97 2.24
N SER A 9 -12.30 -77.27 1.21
CA SER A 9 -12.67 -77.43 -0.21
C SER A 9 -11.49 -76.86 -1.02
N LEU A 10 -10.60 -77.63 -1.65
CA LEU A 10 -10.64 -78.50 -2.84
C LEU A 10 -10.63 -77.77 -4.20
N LEU A 11 -9.73 -78.27 -5.08
CA LEU A 11 -9.43 -78.06 -6.51
C LEU A 11 -8.21 -77.16 -6.83
N GLU A 12 -7.04 -77.72 -7.22
CA GLU A 12 -6.65 -78.35 -8.52
C GLU A 12 -6.44 -77.32 -9.64
N LEU A 13 -5.47 -77.42 -10.56
CA LEU A 13 -4.17 -78.08 -10.70
C LEU A 13 -3.55 -77.43 -11.97
N MET A 14 -2.23 -77.39 -12.05
CA MET A 14 -1.40 -76.65 -12.99
C MET A 14 -1.54 -77.08 -14.47
N HIS A 15 -1.28 -76.14 -15.39
CA HIS A 15 -0.52 -76.41 -16.62
C HIS A 15 0.32 -75.16 -16.97
N GLU A 16 1.64 -75.36 -16.99
CA GLU A 16 2.66 -74.46 -17.54
C GLU A 16 2.57 -74.46 -19.07
N GLU A 17 2.66 -73.27 -19.67
CA GLU A 17 3.05 -73.10 -21.07
C GLU A 17 4.04 -71.94 -21.14
N GLU A 18 5.27 -72.26 -21.54
CA GLU A 18 6.45 -71.40 -21.60
C GLU A 18 6.60 -70.92 -23.06
N VAL A 19 6.52 -69.61 -23.32
CA VAL A 19 6.62 -68.97 -24.66
C VAL A 19 7.33 -67.60 -24.48
N PRO A 20 8.21 -67.17 -25.44
CA PRO A 20 9.56 -66.70 -25.11
C PRO A 20 9.72 -65.18 -24.92
N ALA A 21 10.84 -64.85 -24.28
CA ALA A 21 11.37 -63.52 -23.98
C ALA A 21 11.94 -62.81 -25.23
N GLU A 22 11.09 -62.32 -26.12
CA GLU A 22 11.50 -61.43 -27.23
C GLU A 22 10.69 -60.12 -27.33
N GLU A 23 9.79 -59.82 -26.37
CA GLU A 23 9.00 -58.58 -26.39
C GLU A 23 9.51 -57.46 -25.46
N GLU A 24 10.58 -57.70 -24.68
CA GLU A 24 11.07 -56.69 -23.72
C GLU A 24 12.09 -55.69 -24.31
N GLU A 25 12.58 -55.88 -25.53
CA GLU A 25 13.58 -54.95 -26.12
C GLU A 25 12.96 -53.79 -26.93
N GLU A 26 11.68 -53.86 -27.30
CA GLU A 26 11.00 -52.77 -28.04
C GLU A 26 10.24 -51.78 -27.12
N ALA A 27 10.08 -52.10 -25.82
CA ALA A 27 9.39 -51.22 -24.88
C ALA A 27 10.28 -50.13 -24.24
N GLU A 28 11.61 -50.24 -24.33
CA GLU A 28 12.53 -49.20 -23.82
C GLU A 28 12.86 -48.09 -24.84
N GLU A 29 12.55 -48.26 -26.14
CA GLU A 29 12.79 -47.20 -27.14
C GLU A 29 11.63 -46.20 -27.31
N GLU A 30 10.40 -46.50 -26.86
CA GLU A 30 9.29 -45.54 -26.92
C GLU A 30 9.17 -44.61 -25.70
N GLU A 31 9.76 -44.94 -24.55
CA GLU A 31 9.79 -44.04 -23.38
C GLU A 31 10.94 -43.00 -23.43
N ALA A 32 11.79 -43.05 -24.45
CA ALA A 32 12.83 -42.04 -24.72
C ALA A 32 12.40 -40.98 -25.77
N ALA A 33 11.18 -41.07 -26.33
CA ALA A 33 10.69 -40.15 -27.36
C ALA A 33 9.79 -39.01 -26.83
N GLY A 34 9.42 -39.02 -25.54
CA GLY A 34 8.65 -37.96 -24.88
C GLY A 34 9.50 -36.80 -24.33
N ALA A 35 10.81 -37.02 -24.16
CA ALA A 35 11.77 -35.99 -23.73
C ALA A 35 12.53 -35.36 -24.90
N ARG A 36 11.93 -35.34 -26.10
CA ARG A 36 12.39 -34.43 -27.16
C ARG A 36 12.26 -33.01 -26.61
N GLN A 37 13.37 -32.41 -26.18
CA GLN A 37 13.42 -31.01 -25.78
C GLN A 37 12.81 -30.19 -26.90
N CYS A 38 11.55 -29.78 -26.71
CA CYS A 38 10.84 -28.96 -27.66
C CYS A 38 11.63 -27.64 -27.78
N SER A 39 12.43 -27.51 -28.83
CA SER A 39 13.30 -26.35 -29.06
C SER A 39 12.49 -25.06 -29.12
N ALA A 40 11.27 -25.14 -29.67
CA ALA A 40 10.29 -24.06 -29.64
C ALA A 40 9.83 -23.70 -28.21
N CYS A 41 9.72 -24.67 -27.30
CA CYS A 41 9.35 -24.46 -25.91
C CYS A 41 10.51 -23.84 -25.12
N ALA A 42 11.74 -24.34 -25.31
CA ALA A 42 12.96 -23.75 -24.75
C ALA A 42 13.17 -22.31 -25.26
N TRP A 43 12.94 -22.05 -26.55
CA TRP A 43 12.98 -20.71 -27.13
C TRP A 43 11.91 -19.78 -26.54
N ARG A 44 10.68 -20.28 -26.34
CA ARG A 44 9.60 -19.52 -25.68
C ARG A 44 9.96 -19.16 -24.24
N GLU A 45 10.57 -20.09 -23.51
CA GLU A 45 11.01 -19.86 -22.13
C GLU A 45 12.14 -18.82 -22.06
N GLN A 46 13.14 -18.94 -22.93
CA GLN A 46 14.23 -17.95 -23.05
C GLN A 46 13.72 -16.56 -23.46
N SER A 47 12.80 -16.51 -24.44
CA SER A 47 12.16 -15.27 -24.87
C SER A 47 11.32 -14.64 -23.75
N ARG A 48 10.61 -15.46 -22.97
CA ARG A 48 9.84 -15.02 -21.80
C ARG A 48 10.77 -14.46 -20.73
N ALA A 49 11.88 -15.13 -20.43
CA ALA A 49 12.87 -14.67 -19.46
C ALA A 49 13.48 -13.32 -19.87
N LEU A 50 13.90 -13.17 -21.14
CA LEU A 50 14.42 -11.90 -21.65
C LEU A 50 13.38 -10.78 -21.60
N ARG A 51 12.12 -11.09 -21.93
CA ARG A 51 11.02 -10.13 -21.84
C ARG A 51 10.76 -9.72 -20.39
N LEU A 52 10.84 -10.64 -19.44
CA LEU A 52 10.70 -10.33 -18.02
C LEU A 52 11.81 -9.39 -17.52
N GLU A 53 13.07 -9.63 -17.88
CA GLU A 53 14.18 -8.73 -17.53
C GLU A 53 14.03 -7.34 -18.17
N THR A 54 13.53 -7.30 -19.40
CA THR A 54 13.20 -6.04 -20.09
C THR A 54 12.09 -5.28 -19.36
N ILE A 55 11.02 -5.97 -18.95
CA ILE A 55 9.92 -5.36 -18.20
C ILE A 55 10.41 -4.85 -16.83
N LYS A 56 11.20 -5.63 -16.10
CA LYS A 56 11.78 -5.22 -14.81
C LYS A 56 12.60 -3.94 -14.94
N SER A 57 13.52 -3.89 -15.91
CA SER A 57 14.34 -2.71 -16.15
C SER A 57 13.52 -1.51 -16.64
N GLN A 58 12.51 -1.74 -17.49
CA GLN A 58 11.61 -0.69 -17.95
C GLN A 58 10.80 -0.10 -16.80
N ILE A 59 10.23 -0.92 -15.90
CA ILE A 59 9.50 -0.44 -14.71
C ILE A 59 10.40 0.43 -13.84
N LEU A 60 11.61 -0.05 -13.52
CA LEU A 60 12.56 0.71 -12.71
C LEU A 60 12.96 2.03 -13.38
N SER A 61 13.20 2.00 -14.69
CA SER A 61 13.52 3.19 -15.48
C SER A 61 12.38 4.21 -15.47
N LYS A 62 11.14 3.78 -15.77
CA LYS A 62 9.95 4.64 -15.78
C LYS A 62 9.67 5.26 -14.41
N LEU A 63 9.89 4.49 -13.34
CA LEU A 63 9.75 4.95 -11.94
C LEU A 63 10.98 5.71 -11.42
N ARG A 64 12.06 5.81 -12.21
CA ARG A 64 13.34 6.45 -11.85
C ARG A 64 13.99 5.82 -10.60
N LEU A 65 13.85 4.50 -10.46
CA LEU A 65 14.44 3.71 -9.38
C LEU A 65 15.69 3.00 -9.86
N LYS A 66 16.76 3.03 -9.06
CA LYS A 66 18.00 2.29 -9.35
C LYS A 66 17.86 0.80 -9.06
N HIS A 67 17.11 0.46 -8.02
CA HIS A 67 16.84 -0.89 -7.57
C HIS A 67 15.42 -0.94 -6.99
N ALA A 68 14.85 -2.14 -6.92
CA ALA A 68 13.57 -2.34 -6.25
C ALA A 68 13.67 -1.94 -4.77
N PRO A 69 12.67 -1.24 -4.21
CA PRO A 69 12.69 -0.85 -2.81
C PRO A 69 12.73 -2.10 -1.92
N ASN A 70 13.66 -2.12 -0.97
CA ASN A 70 13.85 -3.24 -0.05
C ASN A 70 12.86 -3.16 1.12
N ILE A 71 11.62 -3.60 0.87
CA ILE A 71 10.53 -3.58 1.84
C ILE A 71 9.87 -4.96 1.86
N SER A 72 9.78 -5.58 3.04
CA SER A 72 9.06 -6.84 3.20
C SER A 72 7.55 -6.61 3.24
N ARG A 73 6.76 -7.63 2.91
CA ARG A 73 5.28 -7.53 2.94
C ARG A 73 4.76 -7.09 4.31
N ALA A 74 5.30 -7.65 5.39
CA ALA A 74 4.90 -7.31 6.76
C ALA A 74 5.21 -5.83 7.09
N VAL A 75 6.38 -5.34 6.66
CA VAL A 75 6.75 -3.93 6.84
C VAL A 75 5.87 -3.02 5.98
N ALA A 76 5.53 -3.43 4.76
CA ALA A 76 4.59 -2.68 3.92
C ALA A 76 3.19 -2.59 4.57
N GLU A 77 2.66 -3.70 5.10
CA GLU A 77 1.36 -3.72 5.78
C GLU A 77 1.33 -2.85 7.05
N GLN A 78 2.46 -2.75 7.77
CA GLN A 78 2.58 -1.88 8.94
C GLN A 78 2.73 -0.38 8.57
N LEU A 79 3.42 -0.09 7.47
CA LEU A 79 3.70 1.29 7.03
C LEU A 79 2.55 1.92 6.23
N LEU A 80 1.69 1.11 5.61
CA LEU A 80 0.58 1.58 4.80
C LEU A 80 -0.64 1.89 5.69
N PRO A 81 -0.99 3.18 5.90
CA PRO A 81 -2.15 3.52 6.71
C PRO A 81 -3.43 3.10 6.00
N ARG A 82 -4.46 2.68 6.75
CA ARG A 82 -5.80 2.38 6.18
C ARG A 82 -6.62 3.65 6.01
N ALA A 83 -5.95 4.71 5.56
CA ALA A 83 -6.57 5.99 5.31
C ALA A 83 -7.46 5.92 4.04
N PRO A 84 -8.64 6.56 4.03
CA PRO A 84 -9.52 6.62 2.86
C PRO A 84 -8.85 7.02 1.54
N PRO A 85 -7.90 7.97 1.47
CA PRO A 85 -7.24 8.30 0.20
C PRO A 85 -6.43 7.13 -0.37
N LEU A 86 -5.81 6.30 0.46
CA LEU A 86 -5.06 5.14 -0.01
C LEU A 86 -6.00 4.03 -0.48
N GLN A 87 -7.06 3.76 0.29
CA GLN A 87 -8.08 2.77 -0.08
C GLN A 87 -8.70 3.08 -1.44
N ARG A 88 -9.08 4.34 -1.68
CA ARG A 88 -9.63 4.75 -2.98
C ARG A 88 -8.66 4.56 -4.14
N LEU A 89 -7.36 4.71 -3.92
CA LEU A 89 -6.36 4.42 -4.95
C LEU A 89 -6.28 2.92 -5.23
N LEU A 90 -6.27 2.08 -4.19
CA LEU A 90 -6.27 0.63 -4.34
C LEU A 90 -7.54 0.14 -5.07
N ASP A 91 -8.72 0.62 -4.65
CA ASP A 91 -10.01 0.27 -5.25
C ASP A 91 -10.06 0.64 -6.74
N GLN A 92 -9.52 1.79 -7.14
CA GLN A 92 -9.50 2.22 -8.56
C GLN A 92 -8.68 1.28 -9.45
N HIS A 93 -7.67 0.62 -8.90
CA HIS A 93 -6.75 -0.22 -9.66
C HIS A 93 -7.08 -1.72 -9.54
N ASP A 94 -7.88 -2.14 -8.54
CA ASP A 94 -8.35 -3.54 -8.41
C ASP A 94 -9.29 -3.96 -9.56
N PHE A 95 -9.99 -3.01 -10.20
CA PHE A 95 -10.92 -3.29 -11.30
C PHE A 95 -10.29 -3.30 -12.71
N GLN A 96 -8.96 -3.10 -12.83
CA GLN A 96 -8.26 -3.16 -14.13
C GLN A 96 -7.88 -4.58 -14.57
N GLY A 97 -8.48 -5.61 -13.95
CA GLY A 97 -8.29 -7.01 -14.35
C GLY A 97 -8.77 -7.30 -15.78
N ASP A 98 -9.93 -6.77 -16.20
CA ASP A 98 -10.58 -7.21 -17.45
C ASP A 98 -11.21 -6.11 -18.33
N ALA A 99 -11.03 -4.82 -18.01
CA ALA A 99 -11.66 -3.73 -18.77
C ALA A 99 -10.63 -2.74 -19.34
N ALA A 100 -10.70 -2.58 -20.66
CA ALA A 100 -9.98 -1.59 -21.46
C ALA A 100 -9.88 -0.22 -20.77
N GLY A 101 -8.69 0.11 -20.26
CA GLY A 101 -8.44 1.38 -19.56
C GLY A 101 -7.14 2.08 -19.91
N ILE A 102 -6.22 1.44 -20.65
CA ILE A 102 -4.96 2.07 -21.09
C ILE A 102 -5.11 2.73 -22.48
N GLY A 103 -6.27 2.58 -23.13
CA GLY A 103 -6.51 3.07 -24.49
C GLY A 103 -7.39 4.32 -24.64
N ALA A 104 -8.02 4.82 -23.58
CA ALA A 104 -9.07 5.86 -23.67
C ALA A 104 -8.60 7.29 -23.34
N ALA A 105 -7.29 7.52 -23.18
CA ALA A 105 -6.72 8.86 -22.98
C ALA A 105 -6.19 9.50 -24.28
N ARG A 106 -6.31 8.82 -25.44
CA ARG A 106 -5.66 9.23 -26.68
C ARG A 106 -6.49 10.15 -27.58
N GLU A 107 -7.24 11.10 -27.02
CA GLU A 107 -7.94 12.12 -27.84
C GLU A 107 -7.86 13.56 -27.32
N LEU A 108 -7.11 13.84 -26.25
CA LEU A 108 -6.89 15.22 -25.80
C LEU A 108 -5.44 15.43 -25.38
N ASP A 109 -4.58 15.75 -26.35
CA ASP A 109 -3.60 16.85 -26.31
C ASP A 109 -2.44 16.62 -27.30
N GLU A 110 -2.55 17.17 -28.51
CA GLU A 110 -1.53 17.13 -29.58
C GLU A 110 -0.35 18.10 -29.32
N PHE A 111 -0.08 18.46 -28.05
CA PHE A 111 0.93 19.47 -27.68
C PHE A 111 1.83 19.13 -26.48
N THR A 112 1.87 17.88 -26.00
CA THR A 112 2.78 17.45 -24.91
C THR A 112 3.80 16.38 -25.33
N GLU A 113 4.45 16.55 -26.49
CA GLU A 113 5.56 15.69 -26.90
C GLU A 113 6.89 16.12 -26.25
N ALA A 114 7.22 15.53 -25.09
CA ALA A 114 8.61 15.36 -24.62
C ALA A 114 8.78 14.44 -23.39
N ASP A 115 7.75 14.19 -22.57
CA ASP A 115 7.93 13.57 -21.23
C ASP A 115 7.13 12.27 -20.98
N GLU A 116 6.52 11.66 -22.01
CA GLU A 116 5.65 10.48 -21.85
C GLU A 116 6.39 9.16 -21.46
N TYR A 117 7.73 9.16 -21.47
CA TYR A 117 8.47 7.95 -21.08
C TYR A 117 8.41 7.67 -19.57
N HIS A 118 8.36 8.71 -18.74
CA HIS A 118 8.38 8.58 -17.29
C HIS A 118 6.96 8.54 -16.71
N ALA A 119 6.81 7.92 -15.54
CA ALA A 119 5.54 7.93 -14.85
C ALA A 119 5.15 9.36 -14.41
N THR A 120 3.92 9.75 -14.71
CA THR A 120 3.33 11.02 -14.26
C THR A 120 2.79 10.86 -12.84
N THR A 121 3.10 11.82 -11.97
CA THR A 121 2.58 11.82 -10.59
C THR A 121 1.19 12.45 -10.57
N GLU A 122 0.16 11.66 -10.30
CA GLU A 122 -1.23 12.14 -10.21
C GLU A 122 -1.60 12.62 -8.79
N SER A 123 -1.14 11.93 -7.75
CA SER A 123 -1.45 12.21 -6.36
C SER A 123 -0.28 11.84 -5.44
N VAL A 124 -0.11 12.60 -4.35
CA VAL A 124 0.95 12.37 -3.37
C VAL A 124 0.35 12.27 -1.97
N ILE A 125 0.71 11.20 -1.27
CA ILE A 125 0.39 11.00 0.14
C ILE A 125 1.67 11.27 0.94
N ALA A 126 1.58 12.20 1.89
CA ALA A 126 2.68 12.56 2.77
C ALA A 126 2.29 12.22 4.21
N MET A 127 3.11 11.40 4.86
CA MET A 127 2.96 11.09 6.27
C MET A 127 3.63 12.17 7.12
N ALA A 128 3.05 12.45 8.28
CA ALA A 128 3.64 13.38 9.22
C ALA A 128 4.88 12.77 9.87
N SER A 129 5.90 13.59 10.10
CA SER A 129 7.05 13.28 10.93
C SER A 129 7.05 14.13 12.20
N GLU A 130 7.93 13.79 13.13
CA GLU A 130 8.21 14.62 14.29
C GLU A 130 8.76 15.99 13.84
N PRO A 131 8.30 17.10 14.45
CA PRO A 131 8.82 18.43 14.16
C PRO A 131 10.20 18.66 14.81
N GLU A 132 10.86 19.75 14.41
CA GLU A 132 12.14 20.13 15.02
C GLU A 132 11.98 20.51 16.51
N PRO A 133 12.95 20.20 17.39
CA PRO A 133 12.84 20.49 18.83
C PRO A 133 12.60 21.97 19.16
N ILE A 134 13.00 22.89 18.28
CA ILE A 134 12.82 24.34 18.47
C ILE A 134 11.34 24.77 18.55
N VAL A 135 10.42 23.94 18.04
CA VAL A 135 8.98 24.21 18.12
C VAL A 135 8.28 23.40 19.20
N GLN A 136 9.03 22.55 19.92
CA GLN A 136 8.51 21.70 20.98
C GLN A 136 8.74 22.34 22.36
N VAL A 137 7.77 22.17 23.26
CA VAL A 137 7.88 22.46 24.69
C VAL A 137 7.71 21.14 25.43
N ASP A 138 8.69 20.77 26.25
CA ASP A 138 8.71 19.49 26.97
C ASP A 138 8.51 18.26 26.06
N GLY A 139 9.07 18.32 24.85
CA GLY A 139 8.96 17.27 23.83
C GLY A 139 7.60 17.20 23.13
N LYS A 140 6.68 18.15 23.37
CA LYS A 140 5.39 18.24 22.68
C LYS A 140 5.30 19.46 21.76
N PRO A 141 4.62 19.34 20.61
CA PRO A 141 3.90 18.15 20.16
C PRO A 141 4.83 17.15 19.43
N ASN A 142 4.51 15.86 19.54
CA ASN A 142 5.27 14.77 18.90
C ASN A 142 5.08 14.73 17.37
N CYS A 143 4.15 15.52 16.85
CA CYS A 143 3.70 15.60 15.47
C CYS A 143 3.06 17.00 15.29
N CYS A 144 2.93 17.60 14.10
CA CYS A 144 3.05 17.00 12.78
C CYS A 144 3.79 17.92 11.82
N PHE A 145 4.99 17.50 11.40
CA PHE A 145 5.74 18.16 10.35
C PHE A 145 5.61 17.42 9.03
N PHE A 146 5.43 18.16 7.93
CA PHE A 146 5.35 17.58 6.59
C PHE A 146 6.51 18.06 5.75
N LYS A 147 7.36 17.12 5.32
CA LYS A 147 8.49 17.39 4.44
C LYS A 147 8.09 17.12 3.00
N PHE A 148 8.25 18.13 2.15
CA PHE A 148 7.99 18.02 0.72
C PHE A 148 9.30 18.09 -0.07
N SER A 149 9.37 17.37 -1.20
CA SER A 149 10.52 17.47 -2.09
C SER A 149 10.48 18.80 -2.86
N PRO A 150 11.63 19.38 -3.23
CA PRO A 150 11.66 20.61 -4.02
C PRO A 150 10.87 20.47 -5.33
N LYS A 151 10.95 19.32 -5.99
CA LYS A 151 10.18 19.03 -7.22
C LYS A 151 8.68 19.21 -7.01
N LEU A 152 8.13 18.73 -5.89
CA LEU A 152 6.72 18.86 -5.55
C LEU A 152 6.34 20.33 -5.25
N MET A 153 7.23 21.08 -4.60
CA MET A 153 6.97 22.48 -4.24
C MET A 153 6.76 23.39 -5.46
N PHE A 154 7.31 23.03 -6.62
CA PHE A 154 7.10 23.77 -7.88
C PHE A 154 5.83 23.37 -8.64
N THR A 155 5.07 22.39 -8.14
CA THR A 155 3.84 21.92 -8.81
C THR A 155 2.61 22.73 -8.40
N LYS A 156 1.61 22.79 -9.29
CA LYS A 156 0.33 23.44 -9.01
C LYS A 156 -0.54 22.53 -8.14
N VAL A 157 -0.84 22.97 -6.92
CA VAL A 157 -1.77 22.26 -6.02
C VAL A 157 -3.21 22.45 -6.52
N LEU A 158 -3.79 21.39 -7.09
CA LEU A 158 -5.20 21.37 -7.52
C LEU A 158 -6.15 21.17 -6.33
N LYS A 159 -5.83 20.21 -5.46
CA LYS A 159 -6.57 19.83 -4.24
C LYS A 159 -5.58 19.37 -3.17
N ALA A 160 -5.85 19.67 -1.90
CA ALA A 160 -5.11 19.07 -0.78
C ALA A 160 -6.05 18.84 0.39
N GLN A 161 -5.97 17.65 0.99
CA GLN A 161 -6.76 17.27 2.14
C GLN A 161 -5.85 16.72 3.23
N LEU A 162 -5.99 17.27 4.44
CA LEU A 162 -5.42 16.69 5.64
C LEU A 162 -6.42 15.67 6.19
N TRP A 163 -5.97 14.44 6.42
CA TRP A 163 -6.77 13.38 7.01
C TRP A 163 -6.34 13.17 8.45
N VAL A 164 -7.31 13.19 9.37
CA VAL A 164 -7.10 12.97 10.80
C VAL A 164 -7.99 11.84 11.25
N TYR A 165 -7.42 10.83 11.90
CA TYR A 165 -8.18 9.77 12.52
C TYR A 165 -8.55 10.16 13.95
N LEU A 166 -9.84 10.07 14.26
CA LEU A 166 -10.39 10.26 15.59
C LEU A 166 -10.67 8.91 16.22
N ARG A 167 -10.18 8.71 17.44
CA ARG A 167 -10.42 7.49 18.21
C ARG A 167 -11.93 7.26 18.45
N PRO A 168 -12.37 6.00 18.48
CA PRO A 168 -13.77 5.67 18.75
C PRO A 168 -14.22 6.14 20.13
N LEU A 169 -15.52 6.39 20.25
CA LEU A 169 -16.15 6.73 21.52
C LEU A 169 -17.18 5.67 21.93
N GLN A 170 -17.35 5.48 23.23
CA GLN A 170 -18.40 4.61 23.76
C GLN A 170 -19.78 5.25 23.70
N GLN A 171 -19.82 6.58 23.82
CA GLN A 171 -21.03 7.40 23.83
C GLN A 171 -20.86 8.55 22.83
N THR A 172 -21.98 9.05 22.32
CA THR A 172 -21.97 10.19 21.40
C THR A 172 -21.46 11.44 22.12
N SER A 173 -20.45 12.10 21.57
CA SER A 173 -19.92 13.37 22.13
C SER A 173 -19.66 14.38 21.03
N THR A 174 -19.77 15.66 21.38
CA THR A 174 -19.17 16.72 20.58
C THR A 174 -17.66 16.66 20.70
N VAL A 175 -16.96 16.77 19.58
CA VAL A 175 -15.50 16.87 19.49
C VAL A 175 -15.14 18.19 18.83
N TYR A 176 -14.26 18.96 19.48
CA TYR A 176 -13.72 20.22 18.99
C TYR A 176 -12.34 19.99 18.40
N LEU A 177 -12.29 19.82 17.08
CA LEU A 177 -11.04 19.66 16.34
C LEU A 177 -10.45 21.03 16.02
N GLN A 178 -9.18 21.22 16.37
CA GLN A 178 -8.40 22.41 16.09
C GLN A 178 -7.10 22.05 15.40
N ILE A 179 -6.83 22.76 14.30
CA ILE A 179 -5.55 22.70 13.61
C ILE A 179 -4.85 24.03 13.86
N LEU A 180 -3.67 23.96 14.47
CA LEU A 180 -2.85 25.12 14.79
C LEU A 180 -1.53 25.05 14.03
N ARG A 181 -0.99 26.19 13.62
CA ARG A 181 0.32 26.32 13.00
C ARG A 181 1.37 26.46 14.10
N LEU A 182 2.39 25.63 14.02
CA LEU A 182 3.55 25.70 14.91
C LEU A 182 4.44 26.89 14.57
N LYS A 183 5.19 27.33 15.57
CA LYS A 183 6.22 28.36 15.49
C LYS A 183 7.35 28.01 16.45
N PRO A 184 8.57 28.51 16.19
CA PRO A 184 9.66 28.44 17.15
C PRO A 184 9.23 29.01 18.50
N VAL A 185 9.62 28.34 19.58
CA VAL A 185 9.45 28.83 20.94
C VAL A 185 10.38 30.02 21.12
N THR A 186 9.82 31.17 21.51
CA THR A 186 10.59 32.39 21.83
C THR A 186 10.35 32.78 23.29
N ASP A 187 11.16 33.67 23.84
CA ASP A 187 11.09 34.13 25.25
C ASP A 187 9.71 34.72 25.64
N GLN A 188 8.89 35.10 24.66
CA GLN A 188 7.53 35.63 24.86
C GLN A 188 6.45 34.53 24.86
N GLY A 189 6.87 33.26 24.84
CA GLY A 189 6.01 32.09 24.73
C GLY A 189 5.64 31.74 23.28
N SER A 190 5.41 30.45 23.01
CA SER A 190 4.87 30.00 21.73
C SER A 190 3.37 30.25 21.68
N ARG A 191 2.92 31.19 20.84
CA ARG A 191 1.50 31.31 20.47
C ARG A 191 1.29 30.66 19.11
N HIS A 192 0.78 29.43 19.12
CA HIS A 192 0.33 28.77 17.90
C HIS A 192 -0.74 29.62 17.18
N ILE A 193 -0.73 29.63 15.85
CA ILE A 193 -1.76 30.34 15.06
C ILE A 193 -2.83 29.35 14.65
N ARG A 194 -4.09 29.63 14.98
CA ARG A 194 -5.22 28.81 14.52
C ARG A 194 -5.38 28.83 13.00
N ILE A 195 -5.32 27.67 12.37
CA ILE A 195 -5.59 27.45 10.94
C ILE A 195 -7.07 27.15 10.73
N ARG A 196 -7.60 26.17 11.48
CA ARG A 196 -8.98 25.70 11.33
C ARG A 196 -9.53 25.23 12.68
N SER A 197 -10.85 25.36 12.83
CA SER A 197 -11.60 24.71 13.89
C SER A 197 -12.86 24.10 13.33
N LEU A 198 -13.21 22.92 13.83
CA LEU A 198 -14.39 22.16 13.44
C LEU A 198 -15.06 21.63 14.72
N LYS A 199 -16.38 21.68 14.75
CA LYS A 199 -17.20 20.99 15.74
C LYS A 199 -17.76 19.75 15.05
N ILE A 200 -17.51 18.58 15.60
CA ILE A 200 -17.88 17.28 15.02
C ILE A 200 -18.72 16.54 16.05
N GLU A 201 -19.89 16.06 15.67
CA GLU A 201 -20.67 15.16 16.50
C GLU A 201 -20.21 13.73 16.21
N LEU A 202 -19.51 13.12 17.15
CA LEU A 202 -18.93 11.80 16.97
C LEU A 202 -19.78 10.77 17.71
N ASN A 203 -20.42 9.87 16.96
CA ASN A 203 -21.30 8.82 17.48
C ASN A 203 -20.80 7.40 17.20
N SER A 204 -19.55 7.27 16.74
CA SER A 204 -19.04 6.04 16.18
C SER A 204 -18.29 5.19 17.21
N ARG A 205 -18.72 3.94 17.35
CA ARG A 205 -18.03 2.90 18.13
C ARG A 205 -16.78 2.37 17.42
N SER A 206 -16.66 2.61 16.12
CA SER A 206 -15.42 2.51 15.34
C SER A 206 -14.79 3.89 15.21
N GLY A 207 -13.48 3.99 14.98
CA GLY A 207 -12.89 5.32 14.78
C GLY A 207 -13.37 5.99 13.50
N TYR A 208 -13.06 7.27 13.37
CA TYR A 208 -13.63 8.14 12.35
C TYR A 208 -12.54 8.94 11.63
N TRP A 209 -12.54 8.86 10.30
CA TRP A 209 -11.64 9.64 9.46
C TRP A 209 -12.26 10.99 9.11
N GLN A 210 -11.67 12.07 9.61
CA GLN A 210 -12.04 13.43 9.27
C GLN A 210 -11.10 13.99 8.20
N SER A 211 -11.67 14.44 7.07
CA SER A 211 -10.93 15.20 6.06
C SER A 211 -11.07 16.71 6.29
N ILE A 212 -9.97 17.45 6.19
CA ILE A 212 -9.92 18.91 6.29
C ILE A 212 -9.28 19.47 5.02
N ASP A 213 -9.90 20.48 4.39
CA ASP A 213 -9.27 21.18 3.27
C ASP A 213 -8.00 21.90 3.74
N PHE A 214 -6.88 21.57 3.09
CA PHE A 214 -5.55 22.07 3.43
C PHE A 214 -4.87 22.76 2.25
N LYS A 215 -5.58 22.99 1.14
CA LYS A 215 -5.04 23.53 -0.11
C LYS A 215 -4.33 24.87 0.09
N HIS A 216 -4.98 25.83 0.74
CA HIS A 216 -4.43 27.17 0.91
C HIS A 216 -3.19 27.18 1.80
N VAL A 217 -3.15 26.36 2.85
CA VAL A 217 -1.99 26.24 3.74
C VAL A 217 -0.82 25.66 2.96
N LEU A 218 -1.05 24.58 2.23
CA LEU A 218 -0.01 23.91 1.44
C LEU A 218 0.53 24.83 0.33
N GLN A 219 -0.33 25.55 -0.38
CA GLN A 219 0.08 26.54 -1.38
C GLN A 219 0.96 27.65 -0.80
N ASN A 220 0.65 28.12 0.41
CA ASN A 220 1.47 29.12 1.08
C ASN A 220 2.83 28.54 1.48
N TRP A 221 2.88 27.30 1.98
CA TRP A 221 4.14 26.62 2.26
C TRP A 221 4.99 26.39 1.01
N PHE A 222 4.39 26.06 -0.14
CA PHE A 222 5.15 25.90 -1.39
C PHE A 222 5.74 27.22 -1.88
N LYS A 223 5.01 28.33 -1.71
CA LYS A 223 5.53 29.68 -2.01
C LYS A 223 6.61 30.13 -1.02
N GLN A 224 6.48 29.75 0.25
CA GLN A 224 7.38 30.17 1.33
C GLN A 224 7.72 28.98 2.24
N PRO A 225 8.65 28.08 1.84
CA PRO A 225 8.92 26.83 2.57
C PRO A 225 9.44 27.05 4.00
N HIS A 226 10.18 28.14 4.23
CA HIS A 226 10.68 28.55 5.55
C HIS A 226 9.59 28.86 6.58
N THR A 227 8.32 28.97 6.14
CA THR A 227 7.18 29.23 7.00
C THR A 227 6.55 27.94 7.55
N ASN A 228 6.93 26.79 7.00
CA ASN A 228 6.47 25.48 7.43
C ASN A 228 7.27 25.03 8.65
N TRP A 229 6.62 25.10 9.81
CA TRP A 229 7.13 24.58 11.08
C TRP A 229 6.32 23.35 11.54
N GLY A 230 5.40 22.88 10.70
CA GLY A 230 4.41 21.87 11.05
C GLY A 230 3.12 22.45 11.62
N ILE A 231 2.26 21.55 12.06
CA ILE A 231 0.97 21.82 12.68
C ILE A 231 0.79 21.02 13.96
N ASP A 232 0.00 21.58 14.86
CA ASP A 232 -0.52 20.90 16.03
C ASP A 232 -1.99 20.55 15.78
N ILE A 233 -2.38 19.33 16.15
CA ILE A 233 -3.70 18.76 15.87
C ILE A 233 -4.28 18.31 17.20
N ASN A 234 -5.32 19.01 17.64
CA ASN A 234 -5.99 18.73 18.89
C ASN A 234 -7.46 18.42 18.60
N ALA A 235 -8.03 17.37 19.20
CA ALA A 235 -9.44 17.03 19.05
C ALA A 235 -10.04 16.66 20.40
N PHE A 236 -10.47 17.66 21.15
CA PHE A 236 -11.00 17.47 22.51
C PHE A 236 -12.48 17.19 22.52
N ASP A 237 -12.90 16.15 23.26
CA ASP A 237 -14.30 15.90 23.58
C ASP A 237 -14.81 16.81 24.71
N GLU A 238 -16.08 16.66 25.10
CA GLU A 238 -16.68 17.43 26.20
C GLU A 238 -16.07 17.11 27.57
N SER A 239 -15.37 15.98 27.68
CA SER A 239 -14.64 15.55 28.89
C SER A 239 -13.18 16.02 28.91
N GLY A 240 -12.70 16.67 27.84
CA GLY A 240 -11.31 17.13 27.69
C GLY A 240 -10.33 16.06 27.23
N ASN A 241 -10.81 14.91 26.74
CA ASN A 241 -9.95 13.87 26.18
C ASN A 241 -9.57 14.21 24.74
N ASP A 242 -8.28 14.12 24.40
CA ASP A 242 -7.83 14.26 23.01
C ASP A 242 -8.00 12.96 22.23
N LEU A 243 -8.87 13.01 21.22
CA LEU A 243 -9.20 11.88 20.37
C LEU A 243 -8.36 11.82 19.10
N ALA A 244 -7.58 12.87 18.79
CA ALA A 244 -6.75 12.87 17.59
C ALA A 244 -5.62 11.82 17.73
N VAL A 245 -5.42 11.04 16.66
CA VAL A 245 -4.25 10.16 16.57
C VAL A 245 -3.12 10.92 15.89
N THR A 246 -2.20 11.42 16.71
CA THR A 246 -0.94 12.08 16.28
C THR A 246 0.29 11.20 16.51
N SER A 247 0.18 10.20 17.37
CA SER A 247 1.16 9.14 17.59
C SER A 247 0.41 7.83 17.81
N LEU A 248 0.93 6.75 17.23
CA LEU A 248 0.33 5.41 17.33
C LEU A 248 0.64 4.82 18.70
N ARG A 249 -0.39 4.34 19.41
CA ARG A 249 -0.22 3.52 20.61
C ARG A 249 0.05 2.06 20.24
N PRO A 250 0.66 1.25 21.13
CA PRO A 250 0.77 -0.19 20.91
C PRO A 250 -0.61 -0.81 20.60
N GLY A 251 -0.72 -1.51 19.47
CA GLY A 251 -1.99 -2.09 19.00
C GLY A 251 -2.83 -1.18 18.08
N GLU A 252 -2.39 0.06 17.80
CA GLU A 252 -2.98 0.97 16.82
C GLU A 252 -2.27 0.88 15.44
N GLU A 253 -1.57 -0.23 15.16
CA GLU A 253 -0.82 -0.43 13.92
C GLU A 253 -1.75 -0.57 12.70
N GLY A 254 -1.52 0.23 11.67
CA GLY A 254 -2.32 0.18 10.44
C GLY A 254 -3.75 0.70 10.57
N LEU A 255 -4.05 1.55 11.57
CA LEU A 255 -5.27 2.37 11.59
C LEU A 255 -5.39 3.27 10.35
#